data_AF-A0A973TPL4-F1
#
_entry.id   AF-A0A973TPL4-F1
#
_cell.length_a   1.000
_cell.length_b   1.000
_cell.length_c   1.000
_cell.angle_alpha   90.00
_cell.angle_beta   90.00
_cell.angle_gamma   90.00
#
_symmetry.space_group_name_H-M   'P 1'
#
loop_
_entity.id
_entity.type
_entity.pdbx_description
1 polymer ?
#
loop_
_entity_poly.entity_id
_entity_poly.type
_entity_poly.pdbx_seq_one_letter_code
_entity_poly.pdbx_strand_id
1 'polypeptide(L)'
;MTIWKHAAKYSLALLLGALSWSAHAVDEKDLLPVDQAFALSAEATSRDAIALTWKIAPGYYLYRHRTSVTATGFDGTLEMPPGKHTRDEFFGDVETYRTQLQASFTGTAAPDAQTVTLKVKYQGCADVGVCYPPQTRTLQVALPAAATSPLSGLLGGPAQQGPSLLGDAAKGEPLPAEQAFNIEAIADGGDALLVRMTPAPGYYIYRDKTQMRIEAGEGIALRAPQWPPGKQHRDEHFGDVVMYFDPADVKVPVQRTHARAVDGTLHVSFQGCQDGGICYPVMTRALPVSLPAGTVSGAKDVAGASVTSDSAAIADTTAPLAEDQRLARSLIGNKRTWALALFFVYGLGLAFTPCVLPMVPILSG
;
A
#
# COMPACT_ATOMS: atom_id res chain seq x y z
N MET A 1 8.27 -13.73 76.12
CA MET A 1 9.47 -13.72 75.24
C MET A 1 9.09 -14.26 73.87
N THR A 2 8.14 -13.61 73.18
CA THR A 2 7.54 -14.17 71.92
C THR A 2 6.98 -13.10 70.97
N ILE A 3 7.15 -11.81 71.28
CA ILE A 3 6.61 -10.71 70.44
C ILE A 3 7.71 -10.10 69.53
N TRP A 4 9.00 -10.26 69.88
CA TRP A 4 10.09 -9.63 69.13
C TRP A 4 10.54 -10.39 67.87
N LYS A 5 10.16 -11.68 67.73
CA LYS A 5 10.60 -12.51 66.59
C LYS A 5 9.82 -12.27 65.29
N HIS A 6 8.68 -11.58 65.34
CA HIS A 6 7.89 -11.28 64.14
C HIS A 6 8.28 -9.95 63.49
N ALA A 7 8.76 -8.96 64.24
CA ALA A 7 9.15 -7.65 63.68
C ALA A 7 10.37 -7.73 62.73
N ALA A 8 11.29 -8.67 62.97
CA ALA A 8 12.48 -8.84 62.13
C ALA A 8 12.21 -9.52 60.78
N LYS A 9 11.11 -10.30 60.67
CA LYS A 9 10.76 -10.99 59.41
C LYS A 9 9.99 -10.10 58.43
N TYR A 10 9.25 -9.10 58.93
CA TYR A 10 8.52 -8.18 58.06
C TYR A 10 9.36 -6.99 57.56
N SER A 11 10.47 -6.66 58.24
CA SER A 11 11.38 -5.60 57.77
C SER A 11 12.29 -6.03 56.61
N LEU A 12 12.55 -7.33 56.44
CA LEU A 12 13.34 -7.83 55.30
C LEU A 12 12.49 -8.02 54.03
N ALA A 13 11.18 -8.19 54.16
CA ALA A 13 10.27 -8.29 53.01
C ALA A 13 9.95 -6.92 52.38
N LEU A 14 10.06 -5.81 53.13
CA LEU A 14 9.79 -4.46 52.61
C LEU A 14 10.98 -3.82 51.87
N LEU A 15 12.20 -4.36 52.03
CA LEU A 15 13.41 -3.85 51.37
C LEU A 15 13.74 -4.52 50.03
N LEU A 16 13.06 -5.62 49.68
CA LEU A 16 13.18 -6.27 48.36
C LEU A 16 12.22 -5.72 47.30
N GLY A 17 11.33 -4.79 47.65
CA GLY A 17 10.39 -4.16 46.71
C GLY A 17 10.91 -2.89 46.01
N ALA A 18 12.12 -2.42 46.32
CA ALA A 18 12.64 -1.12 45.87
C ALA A 18 13.70 -1.20 44.75
N LEU A 19 13.92 -2.38 44.18
CA LEU A 19 14.85 -2.59 43.04
C LEU A 19 14.12 -3.00 41.75
N SER A 20 12.86 -2.58 41.60
CA SER A 20 12.22 -2.51 40.29
C SER A 20 12.88 -1.39 39.51
N TRP A 21 14.06 -1.67 38.92
CA TRP A 21 14.58 -0.87 37.83
C TRP A 21 13.48 -0.75 36.79
N SER A 22 13.03 0.47 36.56
CA SER A 22 12.21 0.83 35.42
C SER A 22 12.93 0.35 34.16
N ALA A 23 12.47 -0.76 33.58
CA ALA A 23 12.75 -1.06 32.21
C ALA A 23 12.08 0.05 31.40
N HIS A 24 12.86 1.07 31.01
CA HIS A 24 12.43 2.03 30.02
C HIS A 24 12.24 1.26 28.70
N ALA A 25 11.01 0.85 28.43
CA ALA A 25 10.63 0.53 27.07
C ALA A 25 10.79 1.82 26.26
N VAL A 26 11.68 1.78 25.26
CA VAL A 26 11.85 2.90 24.32
C VAL A 26 10.56 2.99 23.53
N ASP A 27 9.89 4.14 23.64
CA ASP A 27 8.61 4.39 22.98
C ASP A 27 8.85 4.68 21.48
N GLU A 28 7.89 4.32 20.62
CA GLU A 28 7.97 4.53 19.16
C GLU A 28 8.15 6.03 18.76
N LYS A 29 7.66 6.95 19.61
CA LYS A 29 7.86 8.41 19.48
C LYS A 29 9.31 8.88 19.68
N ASP A 30 10.17 8.02 20.23
CA ASP A 30 11.60 8.32 20.41
C ASP A 30 12.43 7.91 19.16
N LEU A 31 11.80 7.27 18.16
CA LEU A 31 12.44 6.93 16.90
C LEU A 31 12.32 8.07 15.89
N LEU A 32 13.46 8.48 15.35
CA LEU A 32 13.51 9.44 14.26
C LEU A 32 12.84 8.88 13.00
N PRO A 33 12.11 9.69 12.23
CA PRO A 33 11.71 9.34 10.87
C PRO A 33 12.93 8.99 10.03
N VAL A 34 12.77 8.10 9.04
CA VAL A 34 13.85 7.62 8.14
C VAL A 34 14.68 8.78 7.58
N ASP A 35 14.04 9.86 7.17
CA ASP A 35 14.69 10.98 6.49
C ASP A 35 15.54 11.83 7.43
N GLN A 36 15.21 11.77 8.72
CA GLN A 36 15.98 12.41 9.78
C GLN A 36 17.08 11.47 10.29
N ALA A 37 16.80 10.16 10.36
CA ALA A 37 17.76 9.13 10.77
C ALA A 37 18.88 8.94 9.72
N PHE A 38 18.53 9.04 8.44
CA PHE A 38 19.43 8.81 7.30
C PHE A 38 19.25 9.92 6.25
N ALA A 39 19.76 11.11 6.56
CA ALA A 39 19.67 12.25 5.66
C ALA A 39 20.66 12.05 4.49
N LEU A 40 20.11 11.65 3.34
CA LEU A 40 20.85 11.42 2.10
C LEU A 40 20.94 12.72 1.29
N SER A 41 22.15 12.99 0.77
CA SER A 41 22.45 14.09 -0.14
C SER A 41 23.36 13.61 -1.27
N ALA A 42 23.26 14.22 -2.44
CA ALA A 42 24.13 13.92 -3.58
C ALA A 42 24.55 15.21 -4.28
N GLU A 43 25.83 15.30 -4.62
CA GLU A 43 26.43 16.46 -5.27
C GLU A 43 27.44 16.01 -6.34
N ALA A 44 27.39 16.62 -7.52
CA ALA A 44 28.34 16.30 -8.60
C ALA A 44 29.67 17.02 -8.35
N THR A 45 30.70 16.29 -7.93
CA THR A 45 32.07 16.81 -7.79
C THR A 45 32.70 17.08 -9.15
N SER A 46 32.36 16.29 -10.16
CA SER A 46 32.73 16.49 -11.55
C SER A 46 31.65 15.94 -12.48
N ARG A 47 31.84 16.08 -13.79
CA ARG A 47 30.92 15.50 -14.79
C ARG A 47 30.89 13.97 -14.75
N ASP A 48 31.95 13.37 -14.22
CA ASP A 48 32.19 11.93 -14.21
C ASP A 48 32.18 11.34 -12.78
N ALA A 49 31.89 12.17 -11.76
CA ALA A 49 31.87 11.74 -10.37
C ALA A 49 30.81 12.48 -9.56
N ILE A 50 29.93 11.71 -8.93
CA ILE A 50 28.90 12.20 -8.01
C ILE A 50 29.21 11.68 -6.60
N ALA A 51 29.34 12.58 -5.64
CA ALA A 51 29.51 12.25 -4.23
C ALA A 51 28.12 12.08 -3.58
N LEU A 52 27.87 10.92 -2.98
CA LEU A 52 26.71 10.66 -2.15
C LEU A 52 27.11 10.68 -0.68
N THR A 53 26.44 11.50 0.12
CA THR A 53 26.67 11.59 1.56
C THR A 53 25.39 11.29 2.33
N TRP A 54 25.46 10.29 3.21
CA TRP A 54 24.44 10.04 4.22
C TRP A 54 24.93 10.55 5.57
N LYS A 55 24.15 11.42 6.19
CA LYS A 55 24.32 11.79 7.60
C LYS A 55 23.41 10.88 8.44
N ILE A 56 24.03 10.08 9.31
CA ILE A 56 23.35 9.04 10.09
C ILE A 56 23.22 9.54 11.54
N ALA A 57 22.00 9.56 12.06
CA ALA A 57 21.74 9.99 13.42
C ALA A 57 22.40 9.06 14.47
N PRO A 58 22.76 9.57 15.66
CA PRO A 58 23.29 8.74 16.74
C PRO A 58 22.31 7.62 17.11
N GLY A 59 22.83 6.41 17.32
CA GLY A 59 22.01 5.22 17.60
C GLY A 59 21.43 4.54 16.36
N TYR A 60 21.82 4.97 15.16
CA TYR A 60 21.42 4.36 13.89
C TYR A 60 22.62 3.88 13.09
N TYR A 61 22.40 2.87 12.24
CA TYR A 61 23.41 2.33 11.35
C TYR A 61 22.82 1.88 10.01
N LEU A 62 23.65 1.91 8.96
CA LEU A 62 23.25 1.62 7.58
C LEU A 62 24.07 0.44 7.03
N TYR A 63 23.41 -0.48 6.33
CA TYR A 63 24.07 -1.68 5.83
C TYR A 63 24.77 -1.44 4.49
N ARG A 64 26.03 -1.85 4.40
CA ARG A 64 26.80 -1.76 3.16
C ARG A 64 26.16 -2.55 2.02
N HIS A 65 25.86 -3.82 2.27
CA HIS A 65 25.34 -4.75 1.26
C HIS A 65 23.91 -4.43 0.78
N ARG A 66 23.17 -3.56 1.48
CA ARG A 66 21.82 -3.12 1.10
C ARG A 66 21.80 -1.72 0.47
N THR A 67 22.97 -1.13 0.25
CA THR A 67 23.11 0.19 -0.38
C THR A 67 23.48 0.01 -1.84
N SER A 68 22.65 0.55 -2.74
CA SER A 68 22.92 0.55 -4.18
C SER A 68 22.43 1.83 -4.84
N VAL A 69 23.06 2.19 -5.94
CA VAL A 69 22.71 3.36 -6.74
C VAL A 69 22.54 2.90 -8.18
N THR A 70 21.43 3.28 -8.79
CA THR A 70 21.25 3.19 -10.24
C THR A 70 20.99 4.59 -10.78
N ALA A 71 21.42 4.86 -12.01
CA ALA A 71 21.29 6.18 -12.60
C ALA A 71 20.71 6.09 -14.02
N THR A 72 19.95 7.11 -14.40
CA THR A 72 19.46 7.29 -15.78
C THR A 72 20.19 8.46 -16.41
N GLY A 73 20.88 8.22 -17.54
CA GLY A 73 21.72 9.22 -18.21
C GLY A 73 23.16 9.30 -17.70
N PHE A 74 23.55 8.40 -16.79
CA PHE A 74 24.90 8.26 -16.25
C PHE A 74 25.16 6.77 -16.01
N ASP A 75 26.20 6.24 -16.64
CA ASP A 75 26.63 4.86 -16.43
C ASP A 75 27.83 4.88 -15.49
N GLY A 76 27.63 4.41 -14.27
CA GLY A 76 28.60 4.57 -13.19
C GLY A 76 28.61 3.42 -12.20
N THR A 77 29.73 3.29 -11.51
CA THR A 77 29.95 2.30 -10.45
C THR A 77 29.96 3.00 -9.10
N LEU A 78 29.23 2.42 -8.14
CA LEU A 78 29.21 2.91 -6.76
C LEU A 78 30.40 2.35 -6.00
N GLU A 79 31.30 3.24 -5.59
CA GLU A 79 32.39 2.96 -4.70
C GLU A 79 32.03 3.42 -3.28
N MET A 80 32.07 2.47 -2.35
CA MET A 80 31.80 2.73 -0.94
C MET A 80 33.03 2.34 -0.11
N PRO A 81 33.45 3.19 0.85
CA PRO A 81 34.58 2.89 1.73
C PRO A 81 34.31 1.62 2.55
N PRO A 82 35.33 0.94 3.08
CA PRO A 82 35.12 -0.22 3.94
C PRO A 82 34.26 0.17 5.16
N GLY A 83 33.24 -0.64 5.46
CA GLY A 83 32.37 -0.44 6.62
C GLY A 83 32.95 -1.07 7.88
N LYS A 84 32.32 -0.83 9.03
CA LYS A 84 32.67 -1.52 10.27
C LYS A 84 32.06 -2.92 10.26
N HIS A 85 32.91 -3.94 10.28
CA HIS A 85 32.46 -5.32 10.45
C HIS A 85 31.80 -5.50 11.82
N THR A 86 30.56 -5.95 11.80
CA THR A 86 29.76 -6.26 12.98
C THR A 86 29.03 -7.57 12.73
N ARG A 87 28.90 -8.39 13.76
CA ARG A 87 28.09 -9.60 13.69
C ARG A 87 26.67 -9.27 14.15
N ASP A 88 25.73 -9.37 13.23
CA ASP A 88 24.30 -9.19 13.46
C ASP A 88 23.63 -10.56 13.64
N GLU A 89 22.66 -10.67 14.54
CA GLU A 89 21.97 -11.94 14.83
C GLU A 89 21.08 -12.43 13.68
N PHE A 90 20.66 -11.53 12.78
CA PHE A 90 19.79 -11.84 11.64
C PHE A 90 20.59 -12.09 10.35
N PHE A 91 21.71 -11.39 10.16
CA PHE A 91 22.47 -11.43 8.92
C PHE A 91 23.90 -11.98 9.04
N GLY A 92 24.37 -12.31 10.25
CA GLY A 92 25.73 -12.77 10.49
C GLY A 92 26.76 -11.66 10.33
N ASP A 93 27.89 -11.95 9.69
CA ASP A 93 28.97 -10.98 9.54
C ASP A 93 28.64 -9.95 8.44
N VAL A 94 28.33 -8.73 8.86
CA VAL A 94 27.93 -7.61 7.97
C VAL A 94 28.82 -6.39 8.16
N GLU A 95 28.92 -5.58 7.12
CA GLU A 95 29.54 -4.25 7.19
C GLU A 95 28.46 -3.18 7.37
N THR A 96 28.67 -2.32 8.37
CA THR A 96 27.75 -1.23 8.73
C THR A 96 28.46 0.11 8.77
N TYR A 97 27.72 1.19 8.50
CA TYR A 97 28.17 2.57 8.66
C TYR A 97 27.40 3.25 9.77
N ARG A 98 28.10 4.07 10.54
CA ARG A 98 27.55 4.92 11.60
C ARG A 98 28.05 6.34 11.43
N THR A 99 27.29 7.31 11.93
CA THR A 99 27.57 8.75 11.87
C THR A 99 27.51 9.33 10.45
N GLN A 100 28.26 8.76 9.50
CA GLN A 100 28.30 9.21 8.12
C GLN A 100 28.74 8.09 7.18
N LEU A 101 28.16 8.06 5.98
CA LEU A 101 28.66 7.31 4.83
C LEU A 101 28.92 8.32 3.70
N GLN A 102 30.14 8.32 3.18
CA GLN A 102 30.50 9.03 1.95
C GLN A 102 30.80 7.98 0.88
N ALA A 103 30.05 7.98 -0.22
CA ALA A 103 30.27 7.09 -1.34
C ALA A 103 30.52 7.92 -2.61
N SER A 104 31.40 7.43 -3.47
CA SER A 104 31.66 8.02 -4.79
C SER A 104 30.96 7.20 -5.86
N PHE A 105 30.15 7.85 -6.68
CA PHE A 105 29.54 7.24 -7.85
C PHE A 105 30.24 7.80 -9.09
N THR A 106 31.21 7.04 -9.59
CA THR A 106 32.08 7.44 -10.71
C THR A 106 31.63 6.76 -11.98
N GLY A 107 31.59 7.49 -13.08
CA GLY A 107 31.05 7.00 -14.34
C GLY A 107 31.16 8.02 -15.46
N THR A 108 30.48 7.74 -16.56
CA THR A 108 30.45 8.64 -17.72
C THR A 108 29.04 9.19 -17.89
N ALA A 109 28.91 10.52 -17.85
CA ALA A 109 27.66 11.20 -18.16
C ALA A 109 27.39 11.24 -19.66
N ALA A 110 26.12 11.12 -20.07
CA ALA A 110 25.75 11.29 -21.47
C ALA A 110 26.16 12.69 -21.99
N PRO A 111 26.54 12.85 -23.29
CA PRO A 111 27.15 14.08 -23.82
C PRO A 111 26.34 15.37 -23.57
N ASP A 112 25.01 15.26 -23.59
CA ASP A 112 24.10 16.40 -23.41
C ASP A 112 23.40 16.41 -22.03
N ALA A 113 23.76 15.47 -21.14
CA ALA A 113 23.18 15.43 -19.80
C ALA A 113 23.68 16.61 -18.95
N GLN A 114 22.76 17.52 -18.61
CA GLN A 114 22.96 18.59 -17.63
C GLN A 114 22.45 18.19 -16.23
N THR A 115 21.58 17.18 -16.17
CA THR A 115 21.02 16.65 -14.92
C THR A 115 20.93 15.13 -15.04
N VAL A 116 21.31 14.45 -13.97
CA VAL A 116 21.22 12.98 -13.85
C VAL A 116 20.20 12.66 -12.78
N THR A 117 19.38 11.65 -13.04
CA THR A 117 18.49 11.10 -12.02
C THR A 117 19.12 9.85 -11.39
N LEU A 118 19.38 9.91 -10.08
CA LEU A 118 19.90 8.81 -9.28
C LEU A 118 18.77 8.16 -8.47
N LYS A 119 18.60 6.85 -8.61
CA LYS A 119 17.74 6.02 -7.77
C LYS A 119 18.61 5.28 -6.76
N VAL A 120 18.59 5.76 -5.52
CA VAL A 120 19.41 5.28 -4.41
C VAL A 120 18.56 4.38 -3.52
N LYS A 121 18.94 3.10 -3.40
CA LYS A 121 18.31 2.14 -2.50
C LYS A 121 19.19 1.94 -1.27
N TYR A 122 18.64 2.01 -0.07
CA TYR A 122 19.37 1.77 1.16
C TYR A 122 18.49 1.21 2.27
N GLN A 123 19.10 0.59 3.27
CA GLN A 123 18.42 0.07 4.45
C GLN A 123 19.29 0.27 5.69
N GLY A 124 18.67 0.66 6.79
CA GLY A 124 19.33 0.81 8.09
C GLY A 124 18.42 0.40 9.24
N CYS A 125 19.02 0.28 10.41
CA CYS A 125 18.33 -0.04 11.66
C CYS A 125 18.77 0.91 12.78
N ALA A 126 17.97 0.95 13.82
CA ALA A 126 18.28 1.58 15.09
C ALA A 126 18.87 0.54 16.06
N ASP A 127 19.76 0.99 16.94
CA ASP A 127 20.39 0.17 17.99
C ASP A 127 19.38 -0.43 18.97
N VAL A 128 18.18 0.14 19.04
CA VAL A 128 17.05 -0.35 19.84
C VAL A 128 16.36 -1.58 19.22
N GLY A 129 16.90 -2.13 18.14
CA GLY A 129 16.42 -3.37 17.50
C GLY A 129 15.34 -3.15 16.44
N VAL A 130 15.09 -1.91 16.02
CA VAL A 130 14.09 -1.58 15.00
C VAL A 130 14.77 -1.37 13.65
N CYS A 131 14.41 -2.18 12.66
CA CYS A 131 14.91 -2.07 11.30
C CYS A 131 13.89 -1.40 10.38
N TYR A 132 14.33 -0.37 9.65
CA TYR A 132 13.47 0.28 8.67
C TYR A 132 13.36 -0.60 7.40
N PRO A 133 12.20 -0.58 6.72
CA PRO A 133 12.05 -1.26 5.44
C PRO A 133 13.00 -0.65 4.38
N PRO A 134 13.37 -1.40 3.33
CA PRO A 134 14.23 -0.89 2.26
C PRO A 134 13.68 0.40 1.64
N GLN A 135 14.48 1.46 1.70
CA GLN A 135 14.14 2.77 1.20
C GLN A 135 14.67 2.94 -0.21
N THR A 136 13.89 3.59 -1.07
CA THR A 136 14.34 4.01 -2.40
C THR A 136 14.11 5.50 -2.55
N ARG A 137 15.17 6.24 -2.89
CA ARG A 137 15.14 7.70 -3.07
C ARG A 137 15.61 8.09 -4.45
N THR A 138 14.86 8.98 -5.07
CA THR A 138 15.20 9.53 -6.38
C THR A 138 15.77 10.93 -6.17
N LEU A 139 17.00 11.17 -6.60
CA LEU A 139 17.69 12.44 -6.51
C LEU A 139 18.01 12.95 -7.91
N GLN A 140 17.73 14.21 -8.18
CA GLN A 140 18.20 14.88 -9.39
C GLN A 140 19.48 15.63 -9.05
N VAL A 141 20.56 15.32 -9.75
CA VAL A 141 21.87 15.95 -9.54
C VAL A 141 22.23 16.71 -10.81
N ALA A 142 22.41 18.02 -10.69
CA ALA A 142 22.91 18.85 -11.77
C ALA A 142 24.41 18.55 -11.98
N LEU A 143 24.80 18.25 -13.21
CA LEU A 143 26.20 18.06 -13.56
C LEU A 143 26.83 19.41 -13.88
N PRO A 144 28.10 19.63 -13.51
CA PRO A 144 28.84 20.80 -13.97
C PRO A 144 28.92 20.77 -15.49
N ALA A 145 28.77 21.95 -16.12
CA ALA A 145 28.89 22.10 -17.56
C ALA A 145 30.22 21.50 -18.04
N ALA A 146 30.17 20.76 -19.15
CA ALA A 146 31.38 20.24 -19.78
C ALA A 146 32.32 21.43 -20.00
N ALA A 147 33.53 21.35 -19.43
CA ALA A 147 34.56 22.35 -19.66
C ALA A 147 34.88 22.34 -21.16
N THR A 148 34.23 23.24 -21.90
CA THR A 148 34.60 23.56 -23.26
C THR A 148 35.89 24.35 -23.16
N SER A 149 37.00 23.71 -23.55
CA SER A 149 38.25 24.41 -23.83
C SER A 149 37.94 25.65 -24.68
N PRO A 150 38.30 26.87 -24.27
CA PRO A 150 37.92 28.07 -24.97
C PRO A 150 38.84 28.26 -26.19
N LEU A 151 38.51 27.62 -27.30
CA LEU A 151 39.12 27.93 -28.59
C LEU A 151 38.15 27.69 -29.76
N SER A 152 36.96 28.28 -29.70
CA SER A 152 36.08 28.47 -30.87
C SER A 152 35.08 29.58 -30.57
N GLY A 153 35.61 30.78 -30.37
CA GLY A 153 34.85 32.01 -30.20
C GLY A 153 35.21 33.02 -31.28
N LEU A 154 35.08 32.65 -32.55
CA LEU A 154 35.05 33.61 -33.65
C LEU A 154 34.16 33.01 -34.75
N LEU A 155 33.13 33.78 -35.14
CA LEU A 155 32.17 33.55 -36.23
C LEU A 155 30.85 32.86 -35.85
N GLY A 156 29.80 33.67 -35.62
CA GLY A 156 28.41 33.23 -35.81
C GLY A 156 27.43 33.92 -34.86
N GLY A 157 26.67 34.90 -35.36
CA GLY A 157 25.75 35.74 -34.59
C GLY A 157 24.44 35.03 -34.15
N PRO A 158 23.54 35.79 -33.49
CA PRO A 158 22.48 35.22 -32.68
C PRO A 158 21.25 34.83 -33.50
N ALA A 159 20.73 33.63 -33.28
CA ALA A 159 19.37 33.27 -33.69
C ALA A 159 18.47 33.31 -32.44
N GLN A 160 17.70 34.39 -32.32
CA GLN A 160 16.53 34.40 -31.47
C GLN A 160 15.48 33.46 -32.07
N GLN A 161 15.10 32.42 -31.33
CA GLN A 161 13.85 31.69 -31.56
C GLN A 161 13.08 31.65 -30.24
N GLY A 162 11.83 32.15 -30.32
CA GLY A 162 10.93 32.34 -29.20
C GLY A 162 10.44 31.04 -28.56
N PRO A 163 9.64 31.15 -27.49
CA PRO A 163 9.25 30.01 -26.67
C PRO A 163 8.19 29.17 -27.41
N SER A 164 8.61 28.01 -27.92
CA SER A 164 7.69 26.92 -28.24
C SER A 164 7.23 26.27 -26.95
N LEU A 165 6.14 26.81 -26.40
CA LEU A 165 5.21 26.08 -25.56
C LEU A 165 4.49 25.08 -26.46
N LEU A 166 4.82 23.79 -26.36
CA LEU A 166 3.93 22.63 -26.58
C LEU A 166 4.73 21.32 -26.50
N GLY A 167 4.64 20.68 -25.32
CA GLY A 167 4.36 19.25 -25.21
C GLY A 167 5.48 18.26 -25.51
N ASP A 168 6.53 18.23 -24.70
CA ASP A 168 7.31 17.01 -24.49
C ASP A 168 6.91 16.42 -23.13
N ALA A 169 6.26 15.27 -23.19
CA ALA A 169 5.68 14.60 -22.04
C ALA A 169 6.79 14.14 -21.09
N ALA A 170 6.93 14.87 -20.00
CA ALA A 170 7.82 14.58 -18.88
C ALA A 170 7.64 13.14 -18.39
N LYS A 171 8.61 12.26 -18.64
CA LYS A 171 8.86 11.06 -17.83
C LYS A 171 9.60 11.45 -16.55
N GLY A 172 9.00 12.31 -15.72
CA GLY A 172 9.74 12.95 -14.63
C GLY A 172 9.00 13.19 -13.33
N GLU A 173 7.67 13.26 -13.32
CA GLU A 173 6.92 13.56 -12.10
C GLU A 173 5.66 12.69 -12.04
N PRO A 174 5.30 12.10 -10.88
CA PRO A 174 4.02 11.41 -10.73
C PRO A 174 2.87 12.37 -11.08
N LEU A 175 2.03 11.96 -12.03
CA LEU A 175 0.87 12.72 -12.46
C LEU A 175 -0.11 12.84 -11.29
N PRO A 176 -0.82 13.97 -11.13
CA PRO A 176 -1.94 14.05 -10.20
C PRO A 176 -2.94 12.91 -10.46
N ALA A 177 -3.54 12.35 -9.41
CA ALA A 177 -4.40 11.17 -9.51
C ALA A 177 -5.55 11.34 -10.51
N GLU A 178 -6.10 12.56 -10.63
CA GLU A 178 -7.14 12.95 -11.58
C GLU A 178 -6.68 12.86 -13.04
N GLN A 179 -5.39 13.09 -13.30
CA GLN A 179 -4.80 13.02 -14.63
C GLN A 179 -4.26 11.61 -14.94
N ALA A 180 -3.82 10.90 -13.90
CA ALA A 180 -3.30 9.54 -14.01
C ALA A 180 -4.39 8.51 -14.27
N PHE A 181 -5.60 8.72 -13.76
CA PHE A 181 -6.70 7.76 -13.85
C PHE A 181 -8.00 8.45 -14.25
N ASN A 182 -8.39 8.28 -15.50
CA ASN A 182 -9.69 8.74 -15.98
C ASN A 182 -10.73 7.63 -15.81
N ILE A 183 -11.81 7.90 -15.08
CA ILE A 183 -12.93 6.97 -14.89
C ILE A 183 -14.19 7.63 -15.39
N GLU A 184 -14.90 6.94 -16.27
CA GLU A 184 -16.14 7.40 -16.86
C GLU A 184 -17.23 6.35 -16.63
N ALA A 185 -18.46 6.81 -16.43
CA ALA A 185 -19.63 5.95 -16.30
C ALA A 185 -20.62 6.30 -17.41
N ILE A 186 -20.91 5.32 -18.26
CA ILE A 186 -21.76 5.46 -19.44
C ILE A 186 -22.98 4.57 -19.22
N ALA A 187 -24.19 5.07 -19.43
CA ALA A 187 -25.38 4.23 -19.42
C ALA A 187 -25.39 3.31 -20.64
N ASP A 188 -25.40 1.99 -20.41
CA ASP A 188 -25.57 0.97 -21.45
C ASP A 188 -27.03 0.51 -21.43
N GLY A 189 -27.89 1.35 -21.99
CA GLY A 189 -29.34 1.21 -21.88
C GLY A 189 -29.85 1.48 -20.46
N GLY A 190 -31.00 0.91 -20.11
CA GLY A 190 -31.62 1.09 -18.78
C GLY A 190 -31.14 0.09 -17.73
N ASP A 191 -30.46 -0.98 -18.12
CA ASP A 191 -30.23 -2.16 -17.27
C ASP A 191 -28.75 -2.45 -16.99
N ALA A 192 -27.84 -1.62 -17.51
CA ALA A 192 -26.42 -1.73 -17.24
C ALA A 192 -25.72 -0.37 -17.29
N LEU A 193 -24.61 -0.27 -16.58
CA LEU A 193 -23.62 0.80 -16.69
C LEU A 193 -22.35 0.22 -17.29
N LEU A 194 -21.76 0.93 -18.24
CA LEU A 194 -20.40 0.69 -18.71
C LEU A 194 -19.46 1.65 -18.00
N VAL A 195 -18.65 1.11 -17.09
CA VAL A 195 -17.62 1.87 -16.39
C VAL A 195 -16.31 1.71 -17.15
N ARG A 196 -15.87 2.79 -17.82
CA ARG A 196 -14.61 2.82 -18.55
C ARG A 196 -13.51 3.36 -17.66
N MET A 197 -12.46 2.57 -17.48
CA MET A 197 -11.31 2.90 -16.65
C MET A 197 -10.09 3.06 -17.54
N THR A 198 -9.57 4.28 -17.66
CA THR A 198 -8.47 4.64 -18.57
C THR A 198 -7.28 5.16 -17.77
N PRO A 199 -6.33 4.30 -17.38
CA PRO A 199 -5.07 4.76 -16.80
C PRO A 199 -4.18 5.44 -17.85
N ALA A 200 -3.39 6.43 -17.42
CA ALA A 200 -2.39 7.07 -18.25
C ALA A 200 -1.22 6.11 -18.58
N PRO A 201 -0.43 6.36 -19.64
CA PRO A 201 0.73 5.53 -19.96
C PRO A 201 1.69 5.39 -18.79
N GLY A 202 2.03 4.15 -18.42
CA GLY A 202 2.88 3.86 -17.27
C GLY A 202 2.15 3.84 -15.92
N TYR A 203 0.81 3.81 -15.92
CA TYR A 203 -0.02 3.62 -14.73
C TYR A 203 -0.91 2.39 -14.91
N TYR A 204 -1.36 1.83 -13.78
CA TYR A 204 -2.30 0.71 -13.80
C TYR A 204 -3.29 0.77 -12.64
N ILE A 205 -4.44 0.14 -12.81
CA ILE A 205 -5.49 0.04 -11.81
C ILE A 205 -5.69 -1.43 -11.41
N TYR A 206 -5.85 -1.68 -10.12
CA TYR A 206 -6.14 -3.02 -9.59
C TYR A 206 -7.62 -3.36 -9.74
N ARG A 207 -7.90 -4.55 -10.30
CA ARG A 207 -9.26 -5.10 -10.36
C ARG A 207 -9.84 -5.29 -8.96
N ASP A 208 -9.14 -6.01 -8.10
CA ASP A 208 -9.67 -6.47 -6.82
C ASP A 208 -9.77 -5.36 -5.75
N LYS A 209 -9.17 -4.20 -6.02
CA LYS A 209 -9.29 -2.99 -5.20
C LYS A 209 -10.32 -2.00 -5.73
N THR A 210 -11.08 -2.37 -6.75
CA THR A 210 -12.12 -1.52 -7.31
C THR A 210 -13.49 -1.93 -6.80
N GLN A 211 -14.18 -0.99 -6.15
CA GLN A 211 -15.53 -1.13 -5.61
C GLN A 211 -16.45 -0.07 -6.21
N MET A 212 -17.69 -0.44 -6.50
CA MET A 212 -18.67 0.44 -7.13
C MET A 212 -19.94 0.44 -6.27
N ARG A 213 -20.45 1.63 -5.99
CA ARG A 213 -21.73 1.84 -5.29
C ARG A 213 -22.53 2.88 -6.04
N ILE A 214 -23.84 2.67 -6.15
CA ILE A 214 -24.74 3.64 -6.80
C ILE A 214 -25.64 4.27 -5.74
N GLU A 215 -25.72 5.59 -5.79
CA GLU A 215 -26.72 6.39 -5.08
C GLU A 215 -27.69 6.91 -6.12
N ALA A 216 -28.73 6.11 -6.37
CA ALA A 216 -29.83 6.43 -7.26
C ALA A 216 -31.14 6.24 -6.48
N GLY A 217 -32.22 6.90 -6.90
CA GLY A 217 -33.52 6.84 -6.22
C GLY A 217 -33.99 5.41 -5.89
N GLU A 218 -34.93 5.27 -4.94
CA GLU A 218 -35.33 3.98 -4.39
C GLU A 218 -35.56 2.89 -5.45
N GLY A 219 -35.02 1.69 -5.19
CA GLY A 219 -35.23 0.54 -6.04
C GLY A 219 -34.19 0.30 -7.13
N ILE A 220 -33.05 1.00 -7.10
CA ILE A 220 -31.90 0.78 -7.98
C ILE A 220 -30.74 0.18 -7.18
N ALA A 221 -30.20 -0.95 -7.62
CA ALA A 221 -29.02 -1.59 -7.02
C ALA A 221 -28.07 -2.11 -8.11
N LEU A 222 -26.77 -2.18 -7.81
CA LEU A 222 -25.79 -2.77 -8.73
C LEU A 222 -25.69 -4.29 -8.49
N ARG A 223 -25.60 -5.07 -9.57
CA ARG A 223 -25.21 -6.48 -9.54
C ARG A 223 -23.69 -6.62 -9.69
N ALA A 224 -23.20 -7.86 -9.59
CA ALA A 224 -21.79 -8.17 -9.73
C ALA A 224 -21.19 -7.59 -11.04
N PRO A 225 -20.11 -6.80 -10.97
CA PRO A 225 -19.43 -6.27 -12.15
C PRO A 225 -18.85 -7.39 -13.01
N GLN A 226 -19.02 -7.28 -14.32
CA GLN A 226 -18.45 -8.15 -15.34
C GLN A 226 -17.13 -7.54 -15.82
N TRP A 227 -16.04 -8.10 -15.33
CA TRP A 227 -14.70 -7.62 -15.58
C TRP A 227 -14.14 -8.14 -16.91
N PRO A 228 -13.46 -7.29 -17.71
CA PRO A 228 -12.73 -7.75 -18.89
C PRO A 228 -11.48 -8.53 -18.48
N PRO A 229 -10.89 -9.33 -19.39
CA PRO A 229 -9.60 -9.97 -19.12
C PRO A 229 -8.53 -8.90 -18.83
N GLY A 230 -7.78 -9.07 -17.75
CA GLY A 230 -6.69 -8.17 -17.36
C GLY A 230 -5.34 -8.89 -17.36
N LYS A 231 -4.25 -8.13 -17.21
CA LYS A 231 -2.91 -8.72 -17.10
C LYS A 231 -2.76 -9.29 -15.70
N GLN A 232 -2.46 -10.59 -15.61
CA GLN A 232 -2.13 -11.23 -14.34
C GLN A 232 -0.70 -10.87 -13.99
N HIS A 233 -0.51 -10.38 -12.78
CA HIS A 233 0.81 -10.19 -12.20
C HIS A 233 0.85 -10.95 -10.89
N ARG A 234 1.89 -11.76 -10.71
CA ARG A 234 2.08 -12.51 -9.47
C ARG A 234 3.13 -11.79 -8.65
N ASP A 235 2.75 -11.36 -7.46
CA ASP A 235 3.71 -10.91 -6.48
C ASP A 235 3.96 -12.03 -5.44
N GLU A 236 5.13 -12.01 -4.79
CA GLU A 236 5.52 -13.05 -3.82
C GLU A 236 4.80 -12.94 -2.47
N HIS A 237 3.96 -11.90 -2.24
CA HIS A 237 3.41 -11.58 -0.92
C HIS A 237 1.87 -11.60 -0.85
N PHE A 238 1.18 -11.41 -1.98
CA PHE A 238 -0.25 -11.20 -2.14
C PHE A 238 -0.87 -12.11 -3.21
N GLY A 239 -0.07 -12.83 -4.00
CA GLY A 239 -0.54 -13.85 -4.95
C GLY A 239 -0.85 -13.30 -6.35
N ASP A 240 -1.85 -13.88 -7.01
CA ASP A 240 -2.24 -13.50 -8.38
C ASP A 240 -3.16 -12.28 -8.34
N VAL A 241 -2.65 -11.11 -8.71
CA VAL A 241 -3.44 -9.87 -8.85
C VAL A 241 -3.71 -9.57 -10.32
N VAL A 242 -4.91 -9.09 -10.62
CA VAL A 242 -5.28 -8.63 -11.96
C VAL A 242 -5.16 -7.11 -12.05
N MET A 243 -4.34 -6.64 -12.98
CA MET A 243 -4.08 -5.23 -13.21
C MET A 243 -4.42 -4.82 -14.65
N TYR A 244 -4.89 -3.58 -14.79
CA TYR A 244 -5.22 -2.95 -16.06
C TYR A 244 -4.27 -1.79 -16.33
N PHE A 245 -3.40 -1.93 -17.32
CA PHE A 245 -2.53 -0.85 -17.85
C PHE A 245 -3.14 -0.15 -19.06
N ASP A 246 -4.11 -0.81 -19.68
CA ASP A 246 -4.80 -0.37 -20.87
C ASP A 246 -6.26 -0.06 -20.48
N PRO A 247 -7.01 0.72 -21.29
CA PRO A 247 -8.41 1.01 -21.02
C PRO A 247 -9.23 -0.27 -20.77
N ALA A 248 -9.95 -0.30 -19.65
CA ALA A 248 -10.75 -1.45 -19.23
C ALA A 248 -12.23 -1.05 -19.13
N ASP A 249 -13.06 -1.74 -19.91
CA ASP A 249 -14.50 -1.54 -19.94
C ASP A 249 -15.19 -2.57 -19.04
N VAL A 250 -15.71 -2.11 -17.91
CA VAL A 250 -16.38 -2.95 -16.90
C VAL A 250 -17.88 -2.78 -17.02
N LYS A 251 -18.58 -3.86 -17.38
CA LYS A 251 -20.04 -3.84 -17.48
C LYS A 251 -20.66 -4.15 -16.12
N VAL A 252 -21.47 -3.25 -15.60
CA VAL A 252 -22.11 -3.36 -14.28
C VAL A 252 -23.62 -3.44 -14.47
N PRO A 253 -24.22 -4.64 -14.38
CA PRO A 253 -25.66 -4.77 -14.53
C PRO A 253 -26.39 -4.10 -13.36
N VAL A 254 -27.51 -3.47 -13.66
CA VAL A 254 -28.36 -2.79 -12.67
C VAL A 254 -29.58 -3.67 -12.39
N GLN A 255 -29.94 -3.80 -11.12
CA GLN A 255 -31.20 -4.38 -10.67
C GLN A 255 -32.18 -3.24 -10.39
N ARG A 256 -33.39 -3.33 -10.95
CA ARG A 256 -34.43 -2.31 -10.82
C ARG A 256 -35.70 -2.90 -10.22
N THR A 257 -36.38 -2.16 -9.34
CA THR A 257 -37.74 -2.47 -8.88
C THR A 257 -38.83 -1.73 -9.67
N HIS A 258 -38.44 -0.74 -10.48
CA HIS A 258 -39.35 0.00 -11.36
C HIS A 258 -38.67 0.38 -12.69
N ALA A 259 -39.49 0.58 -13.72
CA ALA A 259 -39.04 0.78 -15.10
C ALA A 259 -38.73 2.24 -15.46
N ARG A 260 -38.98 3.20 -14.56
CA ARG A 260 -38.85 4.64 -14.87
C ARG A 260 -37.37 5.03 -14.95
N ALA A 261 -37.05 6.07 -15.73
CA ALA A 261 -35.72 6.65 -15.76
C ALA A 261 -35.33 7.23 -14.40
N VAL A 262 -34.05 7.16 -14.05
CA VAL A 262 -33.51 7.60 -12.77
C VAL A 262 -32.15 8.24 -12.97
N ASP A 263 -31.98 9.43 -12.40
CA ASP A 263 -30.67 10.05 -12.24
C ASP A 263 -30.06 9.61 -10.90
N GLY A 264 -28.76 9.41 -10.90
CA GLY A 264 -28.02 9.01 -9.71
C GLY A 264 -26.53 9.36 -9.80
N THR A 265 -25.81 9.06 -8.74
CA THR A 265 -24.36 9.21 -8.67
C THR A 265 -23.73 7.83 -8.45
N LEU A 266 -22.83 7.44 -9.35
CA LEU A 266 -22.01 6.24 -9.20
C LEU A 266 -20.72 6.62 -8.47
N HIS A 267 -20.51 6.05 -7.30
CA HIS A 267 -19.27 6.16 -6.53
C HIS A 267 -18.36 4.98 -6.87
N VAL A 268 -17.28 5.26 -7.58
CA VAL A 268 -16.25 4.26 -7.93
C VAL A 268 -15.04 4.50 -7.04
N SER A 269 -14.80 3.59 -6.11
CA SER A 269 -13.61 3.58 -5.25
C SER A 269 -12.59 2.63 -5.84
N PHE A 270 -11.38 3.09 -6.13
CA PHE A 270 -10.34 2.27 -6.75
C PHE A 270 -8.96 2.67 -6.26
N GLN A 271 -7.98 1.81 -6.54
CA GLN A 271 -6.58 2.07 -6.27
C GLN A 271 -5.77 1.79 -7.53
N GLY A 272 -4.87 2.71 -7.86
CA GLY A 272 -3.91 2.54 -8.94
C GLY A 272 -2.50 2.91 -8.51
N CYS A 273 -1.52 2.45 -9.27
CA CYS A 273 -0.12 2.79 -9.05
C CYS A 273 0.55 3.20 -10.36
N GLN A 274 1.64 3.94 -10.22
CA GLN A 274 2.58 4.13 -11.31
C GLN A 274 3.48 2.90 -11.43
N ASP A 275 3.75 2.45 -12.65
CA ASP A 275 4.70 1.38 -12.92
C ASP A 275 6.11 1.76 -12.45
N GLY A 276 6.72 0.92 -11.60
CA GLY A 276 8.00 1.18 -10.95
C GLY A 276 8.03 2.38 -9.98
N GLY A 277 6.88 2.98 -9.67
CA GLY A 277 6.72 4.19 -8.88
C GLY A 277 5.85 4.01 -7.62
N ILE A 278 5.09 5.05 -7.27
CA ILE A 278 4.29 5.10 -6.03
C ILE A 278 2.86 4.62 -6.31
N CYS A 279 2.28 3.92 -5.33
CA CYS A 279 0.86 3.59 -5.32
C CYS A 279 0.05 4.73 -4.70
N TYR A 280 -1.00 5.16 -5.40
CA TYR A 280 -1.91 6.16 -4.88
C TYR A 280 -2.77 5.56 -3.77
N PRO A 281 -3.24 6.36 -2.80
CA PRO A 281 -4.25 5.90 -1.85
C PRO A 281 -5.55 5.54 -2.58
N VAL A 282 -6.43 4.80 -1.91
CA VAL A 282 -7.77 4.52 -2.45
C VAL A 282 -8.49 5.83 -2.69
N MET A 283 -8.92 6.05 -3.93
CA MET A 283 -9.60 7.26 -4.35
C MET A 283 -11.03 6.92 -4.77
N THR A 284 -11.97 7.82 -4.46
CA THR A 284 -13.39 7.65 -4.83
C THR A 284 -13.78 8.74 -5.82
N ARG A 285 -14.35 8.33 -6.96
CA ARG A 285 -14.92 9.23 -7.98
C ARG A 285 -16.43 9.15 -7.94
N ALA A 286 -17.07 10.30 -7.75
CA ALA A 286 -18.51 10.47 -7.89
C ALA A 286 -18.82 10.86 -9.34
N LEU A 287 -19.45 9.94 -10.08
CA LEU A 287 -19.77 10.08 -11.49
C LEU A 287 -21.29 10.23 -11.65
N PRO A 288 -21.79 11.37 -12.15
CA PRO A 288 -23.21 11.52 -12.41
C PRO A 288 -23.63 10.56 -13.53
N VAL A 289 -24.71 9.81 -13.32
CA VAL A 289 -25.26 8.86 -14.28
C VAL A 289 -26.76 9.07 -14.45
N SER A 290 -27.20 9.16 -15.70
CA SER A 290 -28.61 9.19 -16.08
C SER A 290 -28.97 7.83 -16.66
N LEU A 291 -29.67 7.00 -15.89
CA LEU A 291 -30.16 5.71 -16.34
C LEU A 291 -31.53 5.87 -17.01
N PRO A 292 -31.68 5.58 -18.32
CA PRO A 292 -32.97 5.63 -18.99
C PRO A 292 -33.92 4.55 -18.45
N ALA A 293 -35.16 4.58 -18.93
CA ALA A 293 -36.16 3.56 -18.60
C ALA A 293 -35.63 2.16 -18.90
N GLY A 294 -35.85 1.23 -17.98
CA GLY A 294 -35.27 -0.11 -18.01
C GLY A 294 -36.28 -1.19 -17.63
N THR A 295 -35.81 -2.42 -17.55
CA THR A 295 -36.62 -3.58 -17.18
C THR A 295 -36.61 -3.78 -15.66
N VAL A 296 -37.79 -4.05 -15.09
CA VAL A 296 -37.88 -4.43 -13.68
C VAL A 296 -37.31 -5.83 -13.55
N SER A 297 -36.37 -6.00 -12.63
CA SER A 297 -35.78 -7.30 -12.29
C SER A 297 -36.77 -8.13 -11.47
N GLY A 298 -37.84 -8.56 -12.14
CA GLY A 298 -38.83 -9.52 -11.68
C GLY A 298 -39.12 -10.50 -12.82
N ALA A 299 -38.70 -11.76 -12.62
CA ALA A 299 -39.01 -12.92 -13.45
C ALA A 299 -38.49 -12.92 -14.90
N LYS A 300 -37.22 -13.27 -15.10
CA LYS A 300 -36.75 -13.99 -16.30
C LYS A 300 -35.37 -14.62 -16.05
N ASP A 301 -35.39 -15.77 -15.39
CA ASP A 301 -34.35 -16.80 -15.46
C ASP A 301 -34.89 -18.12 -14.89
N VAL A 302 -35.95 -18.64 -15.51
CA VAL A 302 -36.17 -20.09 -15.72
C VAL A 302 -37.10 -20.22 -16.94
N ALA A 303 -36.52 -20.26 -18.15
CA ALA A 303 -37.24 -20.69 -19.34
C ALA A 303 -36.35 -21.70 -20.07
N GLY A 304 -36.44 -22.95 -19.64
CA GLY A 304 -35.68 -24.05 -20.20
C GLY A 304 -35.93 -25.37 -19.49
N ALA A 305 -37.19 -25.81 -19.44
CA ALA A 305 -37.59 -27.22 -19.49
C ALA A 305 -39.09 -27.35 -19.18
N SER A 306 -39.88 -27.62 -20.22
CA SER A 306 -41.22 -28.15 -20.09
C SER A 306 -41.16 -29.57 -19.53
N VAL A 307 -41.76 -29.83 -18.37
CA VAL A 307 -42.37 -31.15 -18.08
C VAL A 307 -43.62 -30.93 -17.21
N THR A 308 -44.62 -31.70 -17.58
CA THR A 308 -46.02 -31.81 -17.16
C THR A 308 -46.33 -31.73 -15.67
N SER A 309 -47.52 -31.18 -15.39
CA SER A 309 -48.29 -31.38 -14.17
C SER A 309 -48.34 -32.84 -13.76
N ASP A 310 -47.95 -33.13 -12.51
CA ASP A 310 -48.65 -34.14 -11.73
C ASP A 310 -48.64 -33.78 -10.23
N SER A 311 -49.76 -34.10 -9.59
CA SER A 311 -50.11 -33.75 -8.23
C SER A 311 -49.70 -34.89 -7.30
N ALA A 312 -48.74 -34.68 -6.40
CA ALA A 312 -48.53 -35.59 -5.27
C ALA A 312 -47.78 -34.98 -4.08
N ALA A 313 -48.44 -35.07 -2.93
CA ALA A 313 -47.89 -35.36 -1.60
C ALA A 313 -46.85 -34.42 -0.97
N ILE A 314 -47.33 -33.75 0.08
CA ILE A 314 -46.56 -33.22 1.19
C ILE A 314 -45.82 -34.40 1.84
N ALA A 315 -44.49 -34.43 1.73
CA ALA A 315 -43.65 -35.35 2.48
C ALA A 315 -42.46 -34.56 3.06
N ASP A 316 -42.44 -34.50 4.39
CA ASP A 316 -41.29 -34.10 5.22
C ASP A 316 -40.02 -34.76 4.72
N THR A 317 -39.17 -33.99 4.04
CA THR A 317 -37.79 -34.42 3.77
C THR A 317 -36.89 -33.73 4.78
N THR A 318 -36.56 -34.52 5.80
CA THR A 318 -35.50 -34.21 6.77
C THR A 318 -34.17 -34.22 6.02
N ALA A 319 -33.74 -33.05 5.53
CA ALA A 319 -32.39 -32.88 5.03
C ALA A 319 -31.38 -33.09 6.19
N PRO A 320 -30.21 -33.72 5.95
CA PRO A 320 -29.18 -33.81 6.96
C PRO A 320 -28.69 -32.40 7.28
N LEU A 321 -29.01 -31.93 8.48
CA LEU A 321 -28.51 -30.65 9.00
C LEU A 321 -26.98 -30.68 9.00
N ALA A 322 -26.37 -29.68 8.38
CA ALA A 322 -24.96 -29.40 8.52
C ALA A 322 -24.59 -29.27 10.02
N GLU A 323 -23.35 -29.62 10.38
CA GLU A 323 -22.92 -29.76 11.78
C GLU A 323 -23.12 -28.47 12.60
N ASP A 324 -22.96 -27.33 11.95
CA ASP A 324 -23.24 -25.99 12.45
C ASP A 324 -24.71 -25.81 12.86
N GLN A 325 -25.65 -26.30 12.06
CA GLN A 325 -27.09 -26.24 12.36
C GLN A 325 -27.51 -27.25 13.45
N ARG A 326 -26.80 -28.38 13.59
CA ARG A 326 -26.97 -29.31 14.72
C ARG A 326 -26.49 -28.71 16.04
N LEU A 327 -25.34 -28.04 16.05
CA LEU A 327 -24.79 -27.36 17.22
C LEU A 327 -25.68 -26.19 17.65
N ALA A 328 -26.13 -25.36 16.70
CA ALA A 328 -27.06 -24.26 16.98
C ALA A 328 -28.37 -24.77 17.61
N ARG A 329 -28.93 -25.87 17.11
CA ARG A 329 -30.18 -26.46 17.65
C ARG A 329 -29.98 -27.14 19.01
N SER A 330 -28.80 -27.69 19.28
CA SER A 330 -28.40 -28.22 20.60
C SER A 330 -28.27 -27.11 21.67
N LEU A 331 -27.78 -25.93 21.26
CA LEU A 331 -27.62 -24.77 22.14
C LEU A 331 -28.96 -24.07 22.48
N ILE A 332 -29.94 -24.14 21.58
CA ILE A 332 -31.28 -23.52 21.75
C ILE A 332 -32.25 -24.42 22.55
N GLY A 333 -31.91 -25.69 22.77
CA GLY A 333 -32.72 -26.65 23.54
C GLY A 333 -32.80 -26.36 25.05
N ASN A 334 -33.35 -27.31 25.82
CA ASN A 334 -33.76 -27.23 27.23
C ASN A 334 -32.66 -26.87 28.27
N LYS A 335 -31.49 -26.40 27.82
CA LYS A 335 -30.31 -26.04 28.61
C LYS A 335 -29.80 -24.63 28.32
N ARG A 336 -30.65 -23.71 27.86
CA ARG A 336 -30.30 -22.30 27.57
C ARG A 336 -29.59 -21.60 28.73
N THR A 337 -29.99 -21.89 29.97
CA THR A 337 -29.34 -21.35 31.19
C THR A 337 -27.92 -21.89 31.38
N TRP A 338 -27.69 -23.16 31.08
CA TRP A 338 -26.36 -23.78 31.14
C TRP A 338 -25.44 -23.28 30.03
N ALA A 339 -25.98 -23.09 28.82
CA ALA A 339 -25.21 -22.50 27.72
C ALA A 339 -24.74 -21.08 28.06
N LEU A 340 -25.62 -20.24 28.63
CA LEU A 340 -25.26 -18.89 29.08
C LEU A 340 -24.19 -18.91 30.19
N ALA A 341 -24.30 -19.84 31.15
CA ALA A 341 -23.30 -20.00 32.21
C ALA A 341 -21.92 -20.41 31.64
N LEU A 342 -21.89 -21.34 30.69
CA LEU A 342 -20.66 -21.75 30.01
C LEU A 342 -20.03 -20.61 29.21
N PHE A 343 -20.82 -19.86 28.43
CA PHE A 343 -20.33 -18.70 27.68
C PHE A 343 -19.78 -17.62 28.62
N PHE A 344 -20.44 -17.38 29.76
CA PHE A 344 -19.97 -16.42 30.75
C PHE A 344 -18.63 -16.84 31.37
N VAL A 345 -18.48 -18.12 31.75
CA VAL A 345 -17.23 -18.65 32.31
C VAL A 345 -16.10 -18.65 31.28
N TYR A 346 -16.38 -19.03 30.02
CA TYR A 346 -15.38 -18.99 28.95
C TYR A 346 -14.98 -17.54 28.59
N GLY A 347 -15.94 -16.62 28.55
CA GLY A 347 -15.68 -15.20 28.33
C GLY A 347 -14.83 -14.59 29.44
N LEU A 348 -15.10 -14.94 30.71
CA LEU A 348 -14.28 -14.55 31.85
C LEU A 348 -12.87 -15.16 31.74
N GLY A 349 -12.77 -16.42 31.34
CA GLY A 349 -11.47 -17.09 31.09
C GLY A 349 -10.64 -16.35 30.04
N LEU A 350 -11.23 -15.97 28.92
CA LEU A 350 -10.57 -15.18 27.88
C LEU A 350 -10.16 -13.78 28.38
N ALA A 351 -10.98 -13.14 29.23
CA ALA A 351 -10.65 -11.84 29.81
C ALA A 351 -9.41 -11.88 30.73
N PHE A 352 -9.10 -13.04 31.32
CA PHE A 352 -7.91 -13.25 32.16
C PHE A 352 -6.79 -14.01 31.44
N THR A 353 -6.88 -14.24 30.12
CA THR A 353 -5.73 -14.70 29.35
C THR A 353 -4.76 -13.53 29.10
N PRO A 354 -3.46 -13.65 29.46
CA PRO A 354 -2.49 -12.55 29.41
C PRO A 354 -2.03 -12.15 28.00
N CYS A 355 -2.83 -12.42 26.95
CA CYS A 355 -2.51 -12.13 25.55
C CYS A 355 -3.64 -11.38 24.82
N VAL A 356 -4.23 -10.36 25.44
CA VAL A 356 -4.87 -9.28 24.68
C VAL A 356 -3.82 -8.18 24.51
N LEU A 357 -3.10 -8.24 23.39
CA LEU A 357 -2.30 -7.12 22.90
C LEU A 357 -3.18 -5.86 22.91
N PRO A 358 -2.74 -4.75 23.55
CA PRO A 358 -3.46 -3.49 23.45
C PRO A 358 -3.61 -3.14 21.98
N MET A 359 -4.85 -2.87 21.59
CA MET A 359 -5.24 -2.35 20.30
C MET A 359 -4.40 -1.10 19.99
N VAL A 360 -3.38 -1.24 19.15
CA VAL A 360 -2.61 -0.10 18.64
C VAL A 360 -3.55 0.71 17.74
N PRO A 361 -3.80 1.99 18.05
CA PRO A 361 -4.67 2.83 17.25
C PRO A 361 -4.00 3.12 15.91
N ILE A 362 -4.63 2.68 14.82
CA ILE A 362 -4.19 2.95 13.43
C ILE A 362 -4.68 4.34 12.97
N LEU A 363 -4.67 5.33 13.85
CA LEU A 363 -5.08 6.69 13.55
C LEU A 363 -4.20 7.66 14.34
N SER A 364 -3.80 8.73 13.66
CA SER A 364 -3.13 9.96 14.14
C SER A 364 -1.59 9.85 14.10
N GLY A 365 -0.87 10.48 13.18
CA GLY A 365 -1.20 11.45 12.12
C GLY A 365 0.08 11.86 11.40
#